data_AF-A0A3D4B5D6-F1
#
_entry.id   AF-A0A3D4B5D6-F1
#
_cell.length_a   1.000
_cell.length_b   1.000
_cell.length_c   1.000
_cell.angle_alpha   90.00
_cell.angle_beta   90.00
_cell.angle_gamma   90.00
#
_symmetry.space_group_name_H-M   'P 1'
#
loop_
_entity.id
_entity.type
_entity.pdbx_description
1 polymer ?
#
loop_
_entity_poly.entity_id
_entity_poly.type
_entity_poly.pdbx_seq_one_letter_code
_entity_poly.pdbx_strand_id
1 'polypeptide(L)' 'MAETLNMSYTDVSIDGTPTFYEFDLNKARTLIDYKPRYDIFRMIDDAIRFEQGDDIGLLPT' A
#
# COMPACT_ATOMS: atom_id res chain seq x y z
N MET A 1 10.50 -4.77 -4.90
CA MET A 1 9.48 -5.01 -3.85
C MET A 1 9.31 -6.50 -3.54
N ALA A 2 9.03 -7.37 -4.52
CA ALA A 2 9.13 -8.83 -4.29
C ALA A 2 10.54 -9.26 -3.83
N GLU A 3 11.57 -8.61 -4.36
CA GLU A 3 12.98 -8.78 -3.94
C GLU A 3 13.21 -8.51 -2.44
N THR A 4 12.48 -7.54 -1.86
CA THR A 4 12.62 -7.18 -0.44
C THR A 4 12.12 -8.29 0.48
N LEU A 5 11.15 -9.08 0.03
CA LEU A 5 10.55 -10.20 0.77
C LEU A 5 11.26 -11.54 0.50
N ASN A 6 12.20 -11.58 -0.47
CA ASN A 6 12.84 -12.81 -0.95
C ASN A 6 11.82 -13.93 -1.30
N MET A 7 10.66 -13.55 -1.80
CA MET A 7 9.58 -14.47 -2.18
C MET A 7 9.62 -14.74 -3.67
N SER A 8 9.38 -15.98 -4.06
CA SER A 8 9.14 -16.35 -5.46
C SER A 8 7.86 -15.69 -5.96
N TYR A 9 7.95 -14.97 -7.08
CA TYR A 9 6.79 -14.43 -7.77
C TYR A 9 6.52 -15.22 -9.06
N THR A 10 5.24 -15.31 -9.43
CA THR A 10 4.79 -15.90 -10.69
C THR A 10 3.72 -15.01 -11.28
N ASP A 11 3.83 -14.73 -12.57
CA ASP A 11 2.78 -14.02 -13.32
C ASP A 11 1.59 -14.97 -13.55
N VAL A 12 0.40 -14.51 -13.21
CA VAL A 12 -0.85 -15.25 -13.40
C VAL A 12 -1.78 -14.44 -14.27
N SER A 13 -2.28 -15.06 -15.34
CA SER A 13 -3.39 -14.49 -16.13
C SER A 13 -4.70 -14.86 -15.46
N ILE A 14 -5.52 -13.86 -15.16
CA ILE A 14 -6.84 -14.05 -14.53
C ILE A 14 -7.89 -13.70 -15.58
N ASP A 15 -8.84 -14.62 -15.82
CA ASP A 15 -10.00 -14.34 -16.68
C ASP A 15 -10.96 -13.38 -15.97
N GLY A 16 -11.25 -12.23 -16.60
CA GLY A 16 -12.16 -11.22 -16.07
C GLY A 16 -11.77 -9.80 -16.48
N THR A 17 -12.60 -8.83 -16.13
CA THR A 17 -12.29 -7.42 -16.37
C THR A 17 -11.26 -6.96 -15.34
N PRO A 18 -10.06 -6.49 -15.76
CA PRO A 18 -9.06 -6.01 -14.83
C PRO A 18 -9.54 -4.75 -14.13
N THR A 19 -9.12 -4.58 -12.87
CA THR A 19 -9.34 -3.33 -12.14
C THR A 19 -8.28 -2.32 -12.57
N PHE A 20 -8.55 -1.61 -13.66
CA PHE A 20 -7.72 -0.50 -14.14
C PHE A 20 -8.46 0.83 -13.92
N TYR A 21 -8.19 1.46 -12.78
CA TYR A 21 -8.77 2.77 -12.44
C TYR A 21 -7.82 3.55 -11.53
N GLU A 22 -8.05 4.86 -11.47
CA GLU A 22 -7.40 5.76 -10.52
C GLU A 22 -8.45 6.64 -9.83
N PHE A 23 -8.08 7.22 -8.68
CA PHE A 23 -8.92 8.16 -7.96
C PHE A 23 -8.44 9.59 -8.17
N ASP A 24 -9.35 10.48 -8.60
CA ASP A 24 -9.09 11.92 -8.56
C ASP A 24 -9.23 12.44 -7.13
N LEU A 25 -8.11 12.92 -6.57
CA LEU A 25 -8.03 13.47 -5.22
C LEU A 25 -8.07 15.00 -5.17
N ASN A 26 -8.27 15.68 -6.31
CA ASN A 26 -8.26 17.15 -6.40
C ASN A 26 -9.25 17.80 -5.43
N LYS A 27 -10.47 17.27 -5.32
CA LYS A 27 -11.47 17.82 -4.39
C LYS A 27 -11.01 17.76 -2.94
N ALA A 28 -10.43 16.64 -2.51
CA ALA A 28 -9.94 16.46 -1.14
C ALA A 28 -8.73 17.37 -0.86
N ARG A 29 -7.80 17.48 -1.81
CA ARG A 29 -6.65 18.37 -1.70
C ARG A 29 -7.07 19.83 -1.55
N THR A 30 -8.05 20.27 -2.35
CA THR A 30 -8.48 21.68 -2.36
C THR A 30 -9.36 22.06 -1.17
N LEU A 31 -10.28 21.19 -0.76
CA LEU A 31 -11.29 21.57 0.25
C LEU A 31 -10.84 21.36 1.69
N ILE A 32 -9.97 20.37 1.94
CA ILE A 32 -9.58 19.98 3.29
C ILE A 32 -8.07 19.84 3.45
N ASP A 33 -7.28 20.35 2.51
CA ASP A 33 -5.81 20.25 2.49
C ASP A 33 -5.33 18.79 2.68
N TYR A 34 -6.03 17.85 2.04
CA TYR A 34 -5.72 16.42 2.20
C TYR A 34 -4.31 16.11 1.68
N LYS A 35 -3.43 15.73 2.62
CA LYS A 35 -2.03 15.34 2.38
C LYS A 35 -1.83 13.89 2.82
N PRO A 36 -1.95 12.90 1.92
CA PRO A 36 -1.72 11.50 2.29
C PRO A 36 -0.28 11.33 2.80
N ARG A 37 -0.13 10.74 3.99
CA ARG A 37 1.17 10.51 4.66
C ARG A 37 1.70 9.09 4.50
N TYR A 38 0.85 8.19 4.00
CA TYR A 38 1.13 6.78 3.79
C TYR A 38 0.94 6.50 2.31
N ASP A 39 2.05 6.51 1.58
CA ASP A 39 2.10 5.97 0.23
C ASP A 39 2.26 4.45 0.25
N ILE A 40 2.16 3.82 -0.91
CA ILE A 40 2.21 2.36 -1.02
C ILE A 40 3.53 1.77 -0.53
N PHE A 41 4.65 2.49 -0.67
CA PHE A 41 5.96 2.01 -0.23
C PHE A 41 6.03 1.98 1.29
N ARG A 42 5.65 3.09 1.93
CA ARG A 42 5.56 3.16 3.38
C ARG A 42 4.61 2.10 3.95
N MET A 43 3.46 1.89 3.32
CA MET A 43 2.50 0.86 3.75
C MET A 43 3.11 -0.54 3.69
N ILE A 44 3.90 -0.86 2.65
CA ILE A 44 4.59 -2.15 2.53
C ILE A 44 5.68 -2.27 3.61
N ASP A 45 6.48 -1.24 3.82
CA ASP A 45 7.54 -1.24 4.84
C ASP A 45 6.97 -1.39 6.25
N ASP A 46 5.89 -0.68 6.58
CA ASP A 46 5.19 -0.80 7.85
C ASP A 46 4.61 -2.22 8.03
N ALA A 47 4.07 -2.85 6.98
CA ALA A 47 3.57 -4.22 7.06
C ALA A 47 4.68 -5.24 7.38
N ILE A 48 5.85 -5.11 6.75
CA ILE A 48 7.02 -5.99 7.00
C ILE A 48 7.51 -5.82 8.44
N ARG A 49 7.63 -4.58 8.92
CA ARG A 49 8.08 -4.29 10.28
C ARG A 49 7.11 -4.82 11.33
N PHE A 50 5.81 -4.66 11.10
CA PHE A 50 4.79 -5.20 11.98
C PHE A 50 4.86 -6.74 12.07
N GLU A 51 5.07 -7.43 10.94
CA GLU A 51 5.28 -8.89 10.94
C GLU A 51 6.51 -9.33 11.77
N GLN A 52 7.53 -8.48 11.83
CA GLN A 52 8.74 -8.69 12.64
C GLN A 52 8.55 -8.37 14.13
N GLY A 53 7.37 -7.88 14.53
CA GLY A 53 7.03 -7.54 15.91
C GLY A 53 7.32 -6.09 16.30
N ASP A 54 7.66 -5.22 15.34
CA ASP A 54 7.80 -3.79 15.61
C ASP A 54 6.43 -3.15 15.86
N ASP A 55 6.38 -2.20 16.79
CA ASP A 55 5.28 -1.25 16.88
C ASP A 55 5.40 -0.21 15.75
N ILE A 56 4.43 -0.23 14.84
CA ILE A 56 4.32 0.70 13.71
C ILE A 56 3.45 1.93 14.03
N GLY A 57 2.91 2.01 15.26
CA GLY A 57 2.10 3.14 15.73
C GLY A 57 0.76 3.28 15.02
N LEU A 58 0.27 2.21 14.38
CA LEU A 58 -0.94 2.19 13.56
C LEU A 58 -1.97 1.14 14.01
N LEU A 59 -1.52 -0.07 14.34
CA LEU A 59 -2.38 -1.18 14.73
C LEU A 59 -2.31 -1.37 16.26
N PRO A 60 -3.45 -1.61 16.94
CA PRO A 60 -3.44 -1.93 18.36
C PRO A 60 -2.76 -3.29 18.58
N THR A 61 -1.80 -3.33 19.52
CA THR A 61 -1.08 -4.52 19.99
C THR A 61 -1.75 -5.16 21.19
#